data_AF-A0A7S2MZ96-F1
#
_entry.id   AF-A0A7S2MZ96-F1
#
_cell.length_a   1.000
_cell.length_b   1.000
_cell.length_c   1.000
_cell.angle_alpha   90.00
_cell.angle_beta   90.00
_cell.angle_gamma   90.00
#
_symmetry.space_group_name_H-M   'P 1'
#
loop_
_entity.id
_entity.type
_entity.pdbx_description
1 polymer ?
#
loop_
_entity_poly.entity_id
_entity_poly.type
_entity_poly.pdbx_seq_one_letter_code
_entity_poly.pdbx_strand_id
1 'polypeptide(L)'
;WRRGTNSIAVLGAPQVILYKFGHPSDAWWGVLPYWAGLLILSAPVGLTVYYFLNDHTPPKSTPLAAFLLSLAFISSCVWTDLIASELVSGLEFLGVSLGVSRSIIGLTILAWGNSIGDFVADTALARAGNPRMGAAGGFGGPLF
;
A
#
# COMPACT_ATOMS: atom_id res chain seq x y z
N TRP A 1 -0.39 -15.80 -4.17
CA TRP A 1 -0.79 -15.60 -2.76
C TRP A 1 0.17 -16.40 -1.91
N ARG A 2 1.09 -15.76 -1.17
CA ARG A 2 2.02 -16.46 -0.28
C ARG A 2 1.55 -16.27 1.16
N ARG A 3 1.21 -17.36 1.86
CA ARG A 3 0.73 -17.34 3.26
C ARG A 3 1.60 -16.52 4.19
N GLY A 4 2.92 -16.66 4.07
CA GLY A 4 3.88 -15.95 4.92
C GLY A 4 3.76 -14.44 4.80
N THR A 5 3.68 -13.91 3.58
CA THR A 5 3.59 -12.48 3.33
C THR A 5 2.28 -11.89 3.87
N ASN A 6 1.15 -12.57 3.65
CA ASN A 6 -0.14 -12.08 4.15
C ASN A 6 -0.23 -12.11 5.68
N SER A 7 0.35 -13.15 6.30
CA SER A 7 0.38 -13.26 7.76
C SER A 7 1.24 -12.15 8.37
N ILE A 8 2.42 -11.89 7.81
CA ILE A 8 3.32 -10.81 8.26
C ILE A 8 2.67 -9.43 8.06
N ALA A 9 1.98 -9.21 6.93
CA ALA A 9 1.31 -7.94 6.67
C ALA A 9 0.21 -7.64 7.70
N VAL A 10 -0.61 -8.64 8.04
CA VAL A 10 -1.67 -8.50 9.05
C VAL A 10 -1.08 -8.33 10.45
N LEU A 11 0.02 -9.04 10.75
CA LEU A 11 0.73 -8.89 12.01
C LEU A 11 1.35 -7.51 12.18
N GLY A 12 1.85 -6.90 11.10
CA GLY A 12 2.57 -5.63 11.14
C GLY A 12 1.70 -4.37 10.97
N ALA A 13 0.45 -4.49 10.51
CA ALA A 13 -0.43 -3.34 10.28
C ALA A 13 -0.76 -2.56 11.58
N PRO A 14 -1.05 -3.18 12.74
CA PRO A 14 -1.30 -2.46 13.99
C PRO A 14 -0.10 -1.62 14.50
N GLN A 15 1.12 -2.06 14.21
CA GLN A 15 2.37 -1.42 14.64
C GLN A 15 2.67 -0.22 13.75
N VAL A 16 2.35 -0.32 12.46
CA VAL A 16 2.37 0.81 11.53
C VAL A 16 1.42 1.91 11.99
N ILE A 17 0.24 1.54 12.48
CA ILE A 17 -0.72 2.48 13.05
C ILE A 17 -0.13 3.18 14.30
N LEU A 18 0.49 2.43 15.23
CA LEU A 18 1.15 3.04 16.39
C LEU A 18 2.27 4.01 16.01
N TYR A 19 3.06 3.66 15.00
CA TYR A 19 4.11 4.53 14.49
C TYR A 19 3.53 5.86 14.00
N LYS A 20 2.43 5.82 13.24
CA LYS A 20 1.74 7.03 12.77
C LYS A 20 1.15 7.88 13.90
N PHE A 21 0.66 7.26 14.97
CA PHE A 21 0.11 7.99 16.12
C PHE A 21 1.18 8.55 17.06
N GLY A 22 2.47 8.29 16.86
CA GLY A 22 3.55 8.95 17.60
C GLY A 22 3.68 8.53 19.07
N HIS A 23 3.11 7.38 19.47
CA HIS A 23 3.24 6.80 20.81
C HIS A 23 4.10 5.50 20.85
N PRO A 24 5.22 5.37 20.12
CA PRO A 24 5.97 4.11 20.07
C PRO A 24 6.70 3.77 21.38
N SER A 25 7.07 4.79 22.17
CA SER A 25 7.79 4.66 23.43
C SER A 25 6.89 4.53 24.65
N ASP A 26 5.60 4.82 24.48
CA ASP A 26 4.69 4.81 25.61
C ASP A 26 4.34 3.36 25.97
N ALA A 27 4.06 3.14 27.25
CA ALA A 27 3.84 1.81 27.79
C ALA A 27 2.50 1.74 28.49
N TRP A 28 1.77 0.65 28.25
CA TRP A 28 0.63 0.27 29.05
C TRP A 28 1.14 0.08 30.47
N TRP A 29 0.65 0.91 31.39
CA TRP A 29 0.99 0.83 32.81
C TRP A 29 2.49 0.98 33.11
N GLY A 30 3.27 1.57 32.21
CA GLY A 30 4.72 1.75 32.39
C GLY A 30 5.56 0.47 32.27
N VAL A 31 4.93 -0.68 31.98
CA VAL A 31 5.62 -2.00 31.95
C VAL A 31 5.62 -2.61 30.56
N LEU A 32 4.50 -2.51 29.82
CA LEU A 32 4.37 -3.15 28.51
C LEU A 32 4.37 -2.10 27.39
N PRO A 33 5.39 -2.04 26.52
CA PRO A 33 5.41 -1.12 25.40
C PRO A 33 4.21 -1.33 24.46
N TYR A 34 3.62 -0.26 23.92
CA TYR A 34 2.48 -0.35 22.99
C TYR A 34 2.75 -1.31 21.81
N TRP A 35 3.97 -1.28 21.26
CA TRP A 35 4.37 -2.15 20.14
C TRP A 35 4.35 -3.64 20.50
N ALA A 36 4.77 -4.00 21.71
CA ALA A 36 4.79 -5.38 22.20
C ALA A 36 3.37 -5.88 22.51
N GLY A 37 2.53 -5.02 23.12
CA GLY A 37 1.13 -5.33 23.39
C GLY A 37 0.33 -5.60 22.10
N LEU A 38 0.50 -4.76 21.07
CA LEU A 38 -0.17 -4.98 19.78
C LEU A 38 0.36 -6.17 19.01
N LEU A 39 1.66 -6.50 19.11
CA LEU A 39 2.18 -7.76 18.55
C LEU A 39 1.47 -8.96 19.17
N ILE A 40 1.34 -9.01 20.49
CA ILE A 40 0.65 -10.10 21.20
C ILE A 40 -0.82 -10.19 20.78
N LEU A 41 -1.51 -9.06 20.63
CA LEU A 41 -2.92 -9.04 20.20
C LEU A 41 -3.10 -9.48 18.74
N SER A 42 -2.15 -9.13 17.86
CA SER A 42 -2.19 -9.45 16.43
C SER A 42 -1.76 -10.89 16.12
N ALA A 43 -0.96 -11.51 16.99
CA ALA A 43 -0.41 -12.87 16.82
C ALA A 43 -1.47 -13.96 16.54
N PRO A 44 -2.60 -14.04 17.27
CA PRO A 44 -3.66 -15.02 17.00
C PRO A 44 -4.31 -14.81 15.62
N VAL A 45 -4.47 -13.55 15.21
CA VAL A 45 -5.07 -13.20 13.90
C VAL A 45 -4.14 -13.60 12.77
N GLY A 46 -2.84 -13.29 12.88
CA GLY A 46 -1.82 -13.72 11.93
C GLY A 46 -1.67 -15.24 11.85
N LEU A 47 -1.74 -15.94 12.99
CA LEU A 47 -1.72 -17.40 13.06
C LEU A 47 -2.96 -18.02 12.38
N THR A 48 -4.14 -17.43 12.60
CA THR A 48 -5.39 -17.85 11.96
C THR A 48 -5.29 -17.66 10.45
N VAL A 49 -4.78 -16.52 9.97
CA VAL A 49 -4.51 -16.30 8.55
C VAL A 49 -3.55 -17.36 8.01
N TYR A 50 -2.45 -17.66 8.70
CA TYR A 50 -1.46 -18.64 8.26
C TYR A 50 -2.05 -20.05 8.07
N TYR A 51 -2.87 -20.51 9.01
CA TYR A 51 -3.46 -21.86 8.96
C TYR A 51 -4.66 -21.96 8.00
N PHE A 52 -5.46 -20.89 7.88
CA PHE A 52 -6.66 -20.93 7.04
C PHE A 52 -6.42 -20.53 5.57
N LEU A 53 -5.41 -19.71 5.27
CA LEU A 53 -5.04 -19.42 3.89
C LEU A 53 -4.24 -20.58 3.31
N ASN A 54 -4.74 -21.19 2.24
CA ASN A 54 -3.98 -22.14 1.43
C ASN A 54 -3.43 -21.43 0.19
N ASP A 55 -2.15 -21.63 -0.14
CA ASP A 55 -1.50 -20.98 -1.32
C ASP A 55 -2.15 -21.39 -2.65
N HIS A 56 -2.88 -22.51 -2.67
CA HIS A 56 -3.39 -23.15 -3.89
C HIS A 56 -4.91 -23.36 -3.93
N THR A 57 -5.64 -23.09 -2.84
CA THR A 57 -7.10 -23.22 -2.84
C THR A 57 -7.74 -21.92 -2.33
N PRO A 58 -8.57 -21.23 -3.13
CA PRO A 58 -9.32 -20.09 -2.63
C PRO A 58 -10.16 -20.54 -1.44
N PRO A 59 -10.19 -19.76 -0.34
CA PRO A 59 -10.96 -20.14 0.83
C PRO A 59 -12.43 -20.26 0.41
N LYS A 60 -13.02 -21.44 0.66
CA LYS A 60 -14.43 -21.71 0.37
C LYS A 60 -15.28 -20.62 1.03
N SER A 61 -16.35 -20.19 0.36
CA SER A 61 -17.25 -19.07 0.69
C SER A 61 -17.95 -19.24 2.05
N THR A 62 -17.13 -19.22 3.10
CA THR A 62 -17.51 -19.25 4.50
C THR A 62 -17.44 -17.82 5.01
N PRO A 63 -18.30 -17.42 5.95
CA PRO A 63 -18.28 -16.07 6.52
C PRO A 63 -16.89 -15.72 7.12
N LEU A 64 -16.18 -16.73 7.63
CA LEU A 64 -14.81 -16.59 8.12
C LEU A 64 -13.82 -16.18 7.02
N ALA A 65 -13.93 -16.76 5.82
CA ALA A 65 -13.10 -16.40 4.69
C ALA A 65 -13.28 -14.94 4.25
N ALA A 66 -14.54 -14.48 4.20
CA ALA A 66 -14.86 -13.08 3.87
C ALA A 66 -14.29 -12.11 4.93
N PHE A 67 -14.41 -12.46 6.21
CA PHE A 67 -13.83 -11.68 7.31
C PHE A 67 -12.30 -11.58 7.20
N LEU A 68 -11.60 -12.71 7.01
CA LEU A 68 -10.14 -12.71 6.87
C LEU A 68 -9.67 -11.94 5.63
N LEU A 69 -10.42 -12.01 4.52
CA LEU A 69 -10.12 -11.25 3.32
C LEU A 69 -10.28 -9.74 3.54
N SER A 70 -11.33 -9.33 4.26
CA SER A 70 -11.53 -7.91 4.60
C SER A 70 -10.41 -7.37 5.50
N LEU A 71 -9.92 -8.17 6.46
CA LEU A 71 -8.77 -7.80 7.29
C LEU A 71 -7.48 -7.68 6.47
N ALA A 72 -7.25 -8.61 5.54
CA ALA A 72 -6.10 -8.55 4.64
C ALA A 72 -6.15 -7.30 3.74
N PHE A 73 -7.34 -6.93 3.26
CA PHE A 73 -7.54 -5.72 2.47
C PHE A 73 -7.23 -4.44 3.27
N ILE A 74 -7.77 -4.33 4.48
CA ILE A 74 -7.52 -3.18 5.37
C ILE A 74 -6.02 -3.10 5.72
N SER A 75 -5.39 -4.23 6.04
CA SER A 75 -3.95 -4.31 6.28
C SER A 75 -3.15 -3.79 5.08
N SER A 76 -3.51 -4.18 3.86
CA SER A 76 -2.86 -3.68 2.63
C SER A 76 -3.03 -2.17 2.45
N CYS A 77 -4.18 -1.61 2.81
CA CYS A 77 -4.42 -0.17 2.75
C CYS A 77 -3.50 0.57 3.74
N VAL A 78 -3.36 0.08 4.97
CA VAL A 78 -2.47 0.66 5.99
C VAL A 78 -1.01 0.65 5.53
N TRP A 79 -0.55 -0.46 4.96
CA TRP A 79 0.82 -0.54 4.43
C TRP A 79 1.05 0.40 3.25
N THR A 80 0.07 0.52 2.36
CA THR A 80 0.16 1.45 1.21
C THR A 80 0.20 2.90 1.68
N ASP A 81 -0.61 3.25 2.68
CA ASP A 81 -0.63 4.57 3.30
C ASP A 81 0.69 4.93 4.00
N LEU A 82 1.31 3.98 4.70
CA LEU A 82 2.65 4.16 5.26
C LEU A 82 3.69 4.46 4.18
N ILE A 83 3.76 3.61 3.14
CA ILE A 83 4.73 3.78 2.06
C ILE A 83 4.51 5.11 1.34
N ALA A 84 3.26 5.48 1.07
CA ALA A 84 2.92 6.77 0.49
C ALA A 84 3.35 7.93 1.38
N SER A 85 3.20 7.82 2.70
CA SER A 85 3.60 8.86 3.65
C SER A 85 5.11 9.06 3.70
N GLU A 86 5.88 7.97 3.72
CA GLU A 86 7.35 8.03 3.68
C GLU A 86 7.84 8.59 2.34
N LEU A 87 7.20 8.17 1.24
CA LEU A 87 7.50 8.69 -0.10
C LEU A 87 7.24 10.20 -0.20
N VAL A 88 6.09 10.66 0.28
CA VAL A 88 5.74 12.10 0.32
C VAL A 88 6.73 12.86 1.21
N SER A 89 7.09 12.32 2.38
CA SER A 89 8.08 12.94 3.27
C SER A 89 9.44 13.10 2.58
N GLY A 90 9.89 12.09 1.82
CA GLY A 90 11.10 12.18 1.00
C GLY A 90 10.99 13.22 -0.13
N LEU A 91 9.83 13.31 -0.78
CA LEU A 91 9.58 14.29 -1.84
C LEU A 91 9.48 15.72 -1.30
N GLU A 92 8.94 15.91 -0.10
CA GLU A 92 8.96 17.20 0.59
C GLU A 92 10.39 17.61 0.95
N PHE A 93 11.22 16.68 1.42
CA PHE A 93 12.64 16.93 1.68
C PHE A 93 13.37 17.38 0.40
N LEU A 94 13.14 16.69 -0.72
CA LEU A 94 13.67 17.10 -2.03
C LEU A 94 13.12 18.47 -2.45
N GLY A 95 11.85 18.75 -2.20
CA GLY A 95 11.22 20.04 -2.48
C GLY A 95 11.87 21.20 -1.75
N VAL A 96 12.15 21.03 -0.45
CA VAL A 96 12.89 22.02 0.33
C VAL A 96 14.31 22.20 -0.23
N SER A 97 15.00 21.11 -0.61
CA SER A 97 16.35 21.20 -1.16
C SER A 97 16.41 21.91 -2.52
N LEU A 98 15.35 21.80 -3.33
CA LEU A 98 15.23 22.40 -4.66
C LEU A 98 14.51 23.76 -4.65
N GLY A 99 14.02 24.22 -3.49
CA GLY A 99 13.25 25.47 -3.36
C GLY A 99 11.85 25.43 -3.99
N VAL A 100 11.28 24.24 -4.21
CA VAL A 100 9.99 24.03 -4.88
C VAL A 100 8.89 23.83 -3.83
N SER A 101 7.71 24.42 -4.07
CA SER A 101 6.58 24.27 -3.14
C SER A 101 5.99 22.85 -3.13
N ARG A 102 5.48 22.42 -1.97
CA ARG A 102 4.84 21.11 -1.79
C ARG A 102 3.69 20.87 -2.77
N SER A 103 2.92 21.91 -3.06
CA SER A 103 1.78 21.84 -4.00
C SER A 103 2.22 21.52 -5.42
N ILE A 104 3.32 22.09 -5.90
CA ILE A 104 3.85 21.80 -7.24
C ILE A 104 4.31 20.34 -7.30
N ILE A 105 5.01 19.87 -6.28
CA ILE A 105 5.47 18.47 -6.19
C ILE A 105 4.27 17.52 -6.18
N GLY A 106 3.27 17.78 -5.34
CA GLY A 106 2.03 17.00 -5.31
C GLY A 106 1.31 16.97 -6.67
N LEU A 107 1.13 18.12 -7.31
CA LEU A 107 0.50 18.23 -8.63
C LEU A 107 1.28 17.47 -9.71
N THR A 108 2.61 17.57 -9.71
CA THR A 108 3.46 16.86 -10.70
C THR A 108 3.44 15.35 -10.50
N ILE A 109 3.50 14.84 -9.27
CA ILE A 109 3.42 13.41 -9.00
C ILE A 109 2.04 12.87 -9.39
N LEU A 110 0.97 13.61 -9.10
CA LEU A 110 -0.39 13.22 -9.50
C LEU A 110 -0.52 13.16 -11.04
N ALA A 111 -0.06 14.20 -11.74
CA ALA A 111 -0.07 14.22 -13.20
C ALA A 111 0.79 13.09 -13.80
N TRP A 112 1.99 12.88 -13.25
CA TRP A 112 2.91 11.85 -13.71
C TRP A 112 2.38 10.43 -13.43
N GLY A 113 1.79 10.21 -12.25
CA GLY A 113 1.19 8.94 -11.86
C GLY A 113 -0.02 8.56 -12.72
N ASN A 114 -0.80 9.55 -13.18
CA ASN A 114 -1.89 9.32 -14.13
C ASN A 114 -1.35 8.90 -15.51
N SER A 115 -0.29 9.56 -16.00
CA SER A 115 0.21 9.36 -17.36
C SER A 115 1.24 8.23 -17.55
N ILE A 116 1.84 7.67 -16.49
CA ILE A 116 2.84 6.59 -16.65
C ILE A 116 2.24 5.29 -17.19
N GLY A 117 1.00 4.97 -16.78
CA GLY A 117 0.27 3.80 -17.29
C GLY A 117 -0.01 3.92 -18.78
N ASP A 118 -0.45 5.11 -19.21
CA ASP A 118 -0.68 5.44 -20.61
C ASP A 118 0.62 5.36 -21.41
N PHE A 119 1.72 5.92 -20.90
CA PHE A 119 3.03 5.84 -21.57
C PHE A 119 3.49 4.39 -21.79
N VAL A 120 3.32 3.51 -20.81
CA VAL A 120 3.65 2.08 -20.93
C VAL A 120 2.73 1.37 -21.92
N ALA A 121 1.42 1.66 -21.87
CA ALA A 121 0.45 1.07 -22.78
C ALA A 121 0.71 1.51 -24.24
N ASP A 122 0.93 2.80 -24.47
CA ASP A 122 1.18 3.36 -25.79
C ASP A 122 2.51 2.89 -26.37
N THR A 123 3.56 2.78 -25.54
CA THR A 123 4.84 2.20 -25.99
C THR A 123 4.74 0.71 -26.28
N ALA A 124 3.94 -0.06 -25.51
CA ALA A 124 3.66 -1.45 -25.83
C ALA A 124 2.90 -1.59 -27.16
N LEU A 125 1.93 -0.71 -27.40
CA LEU A 125 1.12 -0.68 -28.62
C LEU A 125 1.93 -0.26 -29.85
N ALA A 126 2.83 0.70 -29.69
CA ALA A 126 3.79 1.09 -30.72
C ALA A 126 4.75 -0.06 -31.06
N ARG A 127 5.24 -0.80 -30.06
CA ARG A 127 6.07 -2.01 -30.27
C ARG A 127 5.31 -3.16 -30.91
N ALA A 128 4.00 -3.25 -30.68
CA ALA A 128 3.11 -4.24 -31.30
C ALA A 128 2.71 -3.89 -32.76
N GLY A 129 3.28 -2.83 -33.34
CA GLY A 129 3.01 -2.41 -34.73
C GLY A 129 1.80 -1.49 -34.90
N ASN A 130 1.21 -0.99 -33.82
CA ASN A 130 0.06 -0.08 -33.83
C ASN A 130 0.40 1.33 -33.26
N PRO A 131 1.42 2.04 -33.78
CA PRO A 131 1.86 3.32 -33.23
C PRO A 131 0.80 4.43 -33.36
N ARG A 132 -0.08 4.36 -34.36
CA ARG A 132 -1.20 5.31 -34.51
C ARG A 132 -2.22 5.20 -33.38
N MET A 133 -2.43 3.99 -32.86
CA MET A 133 -3.35 3.75 -31.75
C MET A 133 -2.72 4.20 -30.42
N GLY A 134 -1.40 4.04 -30.26
CA GLY A 134 -0.68 4.57 -29.09
C GLY A 134 -0.66 6.10 -29.08
N ALA A 135 -0.44 6.74 -30.24
CA ALA A 135 -0.55 8.19 -30.33
C ALA A 135 -1.98 8.68 -30.00
N ALA A 136 -3.01 7.97 -30.45
CA ALA A 136 -4.39 8.30 -30.11
C ALA A 136 -4.70 8.09 -28.61
N GLY A 137 -4.09 7.11 -27.95
CA GLY A 137 -4.19 6.87 -26.51
C GLY A 137 -3.65 8.03 -25.70
N GLY A 138 -2.40 8.44 -25.95
CA GLY A 138 -1.76 9.56 -25.24
C GLY A 138 -2.42 10.93 -25.43
N PHE A 139 -3.10 11.16 -26.56
CA PHE A 139 -3.92 12.37 -26.77
C PHE A 139 -5.36 12.23 -26.27
N GLY A 140 -5.89 11.01 -26.21
CA GLY A 140 -7.24 10.72 -25.73
C GLY A 140 -7.36 10.78 -24.21
N GLY A 141 -6.34 10.32 -23.48
CA GLY A 141 -6.33 10.27 -22.00
C GLY A 141 -6.65 11.61 -21.32
N PRO A 142 -6.06 12.75 -21.74
CA PRO A 142 -6.37 14.07 -21.16
C PRO A 142 -7.71 14.69 -21.63
N LEU A 143 -8.39 14.10 -22.63
CA LEU A 143 -9.65 14.61 -23.20
C LEU A 143 -10.90 14.00 -22.52
N PHE A 144 -10.73 13.06 -21.60
CA PHE A 144 -11.79 12.41 -20.80
C PHE A 144 -11.56 12.62 -19.31
#